data_AF-A0AAJ2NTW7-F1
#
_entry.id   AF-A0AAJ2NTW7-F1
#
_cell.length_a   1.000
_cell.length_b   1.000
_cell.length_c   1.000
_cell.angle_alpha   90.00
_cell.angle_beta   90.00
_cell.angle_gamma   90.00
#
_symmetry.space_group_name_H-M   'P 1'
#
loop_
_entity.id
_entity.type
_entity.pdbx_description
1 polymer ?
#
loop_
_entity_poly.entity_id
_entity_poly.type
_entity_poly.pdbx_seq_one_letter_code
_entity_poly.pdbx_strand_id
1 'polypeptide(L)'
;TESELADQFNVSRITSKKALDLLSQQHIIERFQGKGSFVIGIPSPLHDPQLEKTYEDTEENNETLVGLIIPEFSDTYGLPLVK
;
A
#
# COMPACT_ATOMS: atom_id res chain seq x y z
N THR A 1 -16.02 -3.12 0.13
CA THR A 1 -16.89 -2.73 1.28
C THR A 1 -16.58 -3.62 2.48
N GLU A 2 -16.97 -3.25 3.72
CA GLU A 2 -16.73 -4.10 4.90
C GLU A 2 -17.46 -5.45 4.80
N SER A 3 -18.57 -5.53 4.06
CA SER A 3 -19.28 -6.78 3.80
C SER A 3 -18.44 -7.73 2.94
N GLU A 4 -17.84 -7.24 1.86
CA GLU A 4 -16.97 -8.05 1.01
C GLU A 4 -15.76 -8.59 1.79
N LEU A 5 -15.17 -7.77 2.68
CA LEU A 5 -14.12 -8.23 3.58
C LEU A 5 -14.62 -9.29 4.55
N ALA A 6 -15.81 -9.11 5.12
CA ALA A 6 -16.40 -10.10 6.02
C ALA A 6 -16.60 -11.46 5.34
N ASP A 7 -17.11 -11.45 4.10
CA ASP A 7 -17.31 -12.66 3.30
C ASP A 7 -15.98 -13.32 2.91
N GLN A 8 -14.99 -12.53 2.46
CA GLN A 8 -13.66 -13.01 2.05
C GLN A 8 -12.89 -13.67 3.19
N PHE A 9 -12.97 -13.11 4.40
CA PHE A 9 -12.27 -13.62 5.58
C PHE A 9 -13.15 -14.53 6.44
N ASN A 10 -14.39 -14.80 6.02
CA ASN A 10 -15.37 -15.63 6.74
C ASN A 10 -15.55 -15.20 8.22
N VAL A 11 -15.68 -13.89 8.43
CA VAL A 11 -15.87 -13.26 9.75
C VAL A 11 -17.13 -12.40 9.77
N SER A 12 -17.56 -11.94 10.95
CA SER A 12 -18.69 -11.01 11.03
C SER A 12 -18.32 -9.63 10.50
N ARG A 13 -19.32 -8.86 10.03
CA ARG A 13 -19.13 -7.44 9.64
C ARG A 13 -18.52 -6.59 10.77
N ILE A 14 -18.88 -6.86 12.03
CA ILE A 14 -18.33 -6.15 13.20
C ILE A 14 -16.83 -6.44 13.35
N THR A 15 -16.42 -7.68 13.07
CA THR A 15 -15.01 -8.11 13.10
C THR A 15 -14.20 -7.40 12.01
N SER A 16 -14.69 -7.37 10.77
CA SER A 16 -14.03 -6.64 9.66
C SER A 16 -13.90 -5.16 9.94
N LYS A 17 -14.94 -4.54 10.50
CA LYS A 17 -14.91 -3.13 10.93
C LYS A 17 -13.84 -2.90 11.98
N LYS A 18 -13.79 -3.75 13.01
CA LYS A 18 -12.81 -3.66 14.10
C LYS A 18 -11.39 -3.82 13.59
N ALA A 19 -11.15 -4.75 12.65
CA ALA A 19 -9.84 -4.92 12.02
C ALA A 19 -9.40 -3.64 11.29
N LEU A 20 -10.27 -3.04 10.47
CA LEU A 20 -9.97 -1.78 9.79
C LEU A 20 -9.76 -0.63 10.79
N ASP A 21 -10.50 -0.58 11.90
CA ASP A 21 -10.28 0.43 12.94
C ASP A 21 -8.90 0.27 13.60
N LEU A 22 -8.47 -0.98 13.85
CA LEU A 22 -7.14 -1.27 14.39
C LEU A 22 -6.02 -0.90 13.42
N LEU A 23 -6.17 -1.23 12.13
CA LEU A 23 -5.20 -0.84 11.10
C LEU A 23 -5.09 0.68 10.97
N SER A 24 -6.19 1.41 11.14
CA SER A 24 -6.18 2.87 11.14
C SER A 24 -5.47 3.44 12.36
N GLN A 25 -5.69 2.86 13.54
CA GLN A 25 -4.97 3.24 14.77
C GLN A 25 -3.47 2.97 14.67
N GLN A 26 -3.09 1.91 13.96
CA GLN A 26 -1.69 1.55 13.70
C GLN A 26 -1.06 2.38 12.57
N HIS A 27 -1.76 3.37 12.02
CA HIS A 27 -1.30 4.19 10.89
C HIS A 27 -0.87 3.35 9.68
N ILE A 28 -1.53 2.20 9.48
CA ILE A 28 -1.34 1.34 8.30
C ILE A 28 -2.32 1.76 7.19
N ILE A 29 -3.50 2.25 7.58
CA ILE A 29 -4.52 2.76 6.65
C ILE A 29 -5.07 4.12 7.08
N GLU A 30 -5.48 4.93 6.11
CA GLU A 30 -6.18 6.20 6.32
C GLU A 30 -7.59 6.16 5.72
N ARG A 31 -8.55 6.84 6.35
CA ARG A 31 -9.95 6.86 5.91
C ARG A 31 -10.37 8.24 5.44
N PHE A 32 -10.91 8.31 4.23
CA PHE A 32 -11.51 9.52 3.69
C PHE A 32 -13.02 9.33 3.56
N GLN A 33 -13.79 10.20 4.21
CA GLN A 33 -15.25 10.14 4.16
C GLN A 33 -15.75 10.17 2.71
N GLY A 34 -16.61 9.21 2.35
CA GLY A 34 -17.14 9.06 0.99
C GLY A 34 -16.16 8.51 -0.06
N LYS A 35 -14.87 8.33 0.26
CA LYS A 35 -13.84 7.84 -0.67
C LYS A 35 -13.27 6.47 -0.29
N GLY A 36 -13.43 6.03 0.97
CA GLY A 36 -13.02 4.70 1.42
C GLY A 36 -11.75 4.71 2.30
N SER A 37 -11.11 3.55 2.42
CA SER A 37 -9.88 3.35 3.21
C SER A 37 -8.70 3.11 2.26
N PHE A 38 -7.57 3.75 2.52
CA PHE A 38 -6.35 3.69 1.70
C PHE A 38 -5.18 3.21 2.54
N VAL A 39 -4.27 2.45 1.95
CA VAL A 39 -3.06 1.94 2.64
C VAL A 39 -2.00 3.03 2.63
N ILE A 40 -1.46 3.38 3.80
CA ILE A 40 -0.44 4.43 3.98
C ILE A 40 0.91 3.88 4.47
N GLY A 41 0.96 2.64 4.97
CA GLY A 41 2.19 1.97 5.36
C GLY A 41 2.05 0.45 5.24
N ILE A 42 3.13 -0.24 4.85
CA ILE A 42 3.15 -1.71 4.82
C ILE A 42 4.11 -2.17 5.93
N PRO A 43 3.62 -2.80 7.01
CA PRO A 43 4.49 -3.49 7.94
C PRO A 43 5.05 -4.73 7.22
N SER A 44 6.20 -4.59 6.59
CA SER A 44 6.86 -5.72 5.94
C SER A 44 7.28 -6.75 7.00
N PRO A 45 6.98 -8.04 6.85
CA PRO A 45 7.49 -9.10 7.74
C PRO A 45 9.02 -9.32 7.63
N LEU A 46 9.71 -8.54 6.80
CA LEU A 46 11.18 -8.47 6.69
C LEU A 46 11.77 -7.27 7.46
N HIS A 47 11.06 -6.69 8.42
CA HIS A 47 11.59 -5.61 9.27
C HIS A 47 12.57 -6.16 10.32
N ASP A 48 13.85 -6.15 9.94
CA ASP A 48 14.98 -6.22 10.86
C ASP A 48 15.04 -4.91 11.69
N PRO A 49 15.07 -4.95 13.04
CA PRO A 49 15.13 -3.76 13.89
C PRO A 49 16.33 -2.82 13.64
N GLN A 50 17.31 -3.21 12.82
CA GLN A 50 18.46 -2.38 12.47
C GLN A 50 18.21 -1.41 11.29
N LEU A 51 17.08 -1.50 10.59
CA LEU A 51 16.69 -0.55 9.53
C LEU A 51 15.89 0.66 10.05
N GLU A 52 15.67 0.76 11.37
CA GLU A 52 14.87 1.81 12.03
C GLU A 52 15.57 3.19 12.16
N LYS A 53 16.30 3.65 11.14
CA LYS A 53 16.88 5.01 11.20
C LYS A 53 16.56 5.94 10.04
N THR A 54 15.63 5.60 9.14
CA THR A 54 15.32 6.54 8.06
C THR A 54 13.89 6.41 7.55
N TYR A 55 12.89 6.47 8.42
CA TYR A 55 11.53 6.89 8.01
C TYR A 55 10.83 7.68 9.12
N GLU A 56 11.60 8.55 9.80
CA GLU A 56 11.06 9.81 10.31
C GLU A 56 11.50 10.89 9.31
N ASP A 57 10.54 11.71 8.87
CA ASP A 57 10.70 12.93 8.07
C ASP A 57 12.00 13.10 7.27
N THR A 58 11.92 12.86 5.97
CA THR A 58 12.79 13.59 5.03
C THR A 58 11.92 14.07 3.88
N GLU A 59 11.43 15.29 4.04
CA GLU A 59 11.63 16.38 3.07
C GLU A 59 11.73 15.92 1.61
N GLU A 60 10.72 16.29 0.82
CA GLU A 60 10.81 16.62 -0.62
C GLU A 60 11.91 15.90 -1.43
N ASN A 61 11.93 14.57 -1.44
CA ASN A 61 12.49 13.87 -2.59
C ASN A 61 11.32 13.53 -3.50
N ASN A 62 10.96 14.51 -4.33
CA ASN A 62 10.05 14.37 -5.47
C ASN A 62 10.68 13.47 -6.55
N GLU A 63 11.09 12.26 -6.16
CA GLU A 63 11.41 11.22 -7.11
C GLU A 63 10.09 10.65 -7.57
N THR A 64 9.60 11.20 -8.69
CA THR A 64 8.37 10.75 -9.33
C THR A 64 8.56 9.30 -9.79
N LEU A 65 8.06 8.35 -9.00
CA LEU A 65 8.07 6.94 -9.36
C LEU A 65 6.95 6.66 -10.36
N VAL A 66 7.30 6.23 -11.57
CA VAL A 66 6.34 5.80 -12.61
C VAL A 66 6.55 4.31 -12.90
N GLY A 67 5.49 3.51 -12.67
CA GLY A 67 5.48 2.10 -13.04
C GLY A 67 5.05 1.91 -14.50
N LEU A 68 5.85 1.16 -15.28
CA LEU A 68 5.57 0.82 -16.68
C LEU A 68 5.29 -0.68 -16.80
N ILE A 69 4.11 -1.06 -17.30
CA ILE A 69 3.76 -2.45 -17.63
C ILE A 69 3.73 -2.59 -19.14
N ILE A 70 4.63 -3.40 -19.69
CA ILE A 70 4.73 -3.68 -21.13
C ILE A 70 4.72 -5.19 -21.42
N PRO A 71 4.20 -5.62 -22.57
CA PRO A 71 4.09 -7.04 -22.89
C PRO A 71 5.44 -7.75 -23.07
N GLU A 72 6.46 -7.05 -23.59
CA GLU A 72 7.80 -7.59 -23.84
C GLU A 72 8.85 -6.46 -23.89
N PHE A 73 10.10 -6.76 -23.50
CA PHE A 73 11.24 -5.84 -23.54
C PHE A 73 12.46 -6.51 -24.19
N SER A 74 12.85 -6.06 -25.37
CA SER A 74 13.95 -6.60 -26.19
C SER A 74 14.62 -5.50 -27.03
N ASP A 75 15.78 -5.80 -27.64
CA ASP A 75 16.53 -4.82 -28.43
C ASP A 75 15.75 -4.21 -29.61
N THR A 76 14.73 -4.94 -30.10
CA THR A 76 13.87 -4.51 -31.21
C THR A 76 12.54 -3.91 -30.73
N TYR A 77 12.07 -4.24 -29.51
CA TYR A 77 10.77 -3.84 -28.96
C TYR A 77 10.89 -3.39 -27.50
N GLY A 78 10.40 -2.20 -27.15
CA GLY A 78 10.42 -1.74 -25.74
C GLY A 78 11.60 -0.83 -25.39
N LEU A 79 12.81 -1.08 -25.93
CA LEU A 79 13.96 -0.19 -25.70
C LEU A 79 13.72 1.29 -26.05
N PRO A 80 13.06 1.65 -27.17
CA PRO A 80 12.81 3.05 -27.49
C PRO A 80 11.85 3.78 -26.53
N LEU A 81 11.10 3.04 -25.69
CA LEU A 81 10.07 3.59 -24.79
C LEU A 81 10.61 4.00 -23.42
N VAL A 82 11.82 3.59 -23.05
CA VAL A 82 12.41 3.77 -21.70
C VAL A 82 13.64 4.69 -21.75
N LYS A 83 13.68 5.60 -22.73
CA LYS A 83 14.81 6.52 -22.93
C LYS A 83 14.49 7.94 -22.49
#